data_AF-A0A6A5SPM2-F1
#
_entry.id   AF-A0A6A5SPM2-F1
#
_cell.length_a   1.000
_cell.length_b   1.000
_cell.length_c   1.000
_cell.angle_alpha   90.00
_cell.angle_beta   90.00
_cell.angle_gamma   90.00
#
_symmetry.space_group_name_H-M   'P 1'
#
loop_
_entity.id
_entity.type
_entity.pdbx_description
1 polymer ?
#
loop_
_entity_poly.entity_id
_entity_poly.type
_entity_poly.pdbx_seq_one_letter_code
_entity_poly.pdbx_strand_id
1 'polypeptide(L)'
;MDPIQEAIAEIESREPGDEFSYQAIAKKYGVPRTTLMRRHKGKNEAYGVRKLSLHPEHEAELVRYIKTLTERRLPPTRTMVQQFASELAGKPVSKTWVSRFLRRHPNHLISRSGKAMAKERTKADSGAK
;
A
#
# COMPACT_ATOMS: atom_id res chain seq x y z
N MET A 1 -7.53 13.31 -24.07
CA MET A 1 -8.03 12.14 -23.32
C MET A 1 -7.11 10.96 -23.59
N ASP A 2 -6.88 10.08 -22.62
CA ASP A 2 -6.05 8.88 -22.81
C ASP A 2 -6.85 7.84 -23.63
N PRO A 3 -6.40 7.43 -24.83
CA PRO A 3 -7.13 6.51 -25.70
C PRO A 3 -7.47 5.16 -25.04
N ILE A 4 -6.66 4.75 -24.06
CA ILE A 4 -6.93 3.53 -23.29
C ILE A 4 -8.15 3.70 -22.39
N GLN A 5 -8.35 4.87 -21.79
CA GLN A 5 -9.48 5.14 -20.89
C GLN A 5 -10.79 5.26 -21.67
N GLU A 6 -10.76 5.90 -22.84
CA GLU A 6 -11.94 5.97 -23.73
C GLU A 6 -12.37 4.58 -24.21
N ALA A 7 -11.40 3.73 -24.56
CA ALA A 7 -11.67 2.35 -24.95
C ALA A 7 -12.23 1.49 -23.80
N ILE A 8 -11.86 1.77 -22.56
CA ILE A 8 -12.42 1.11 -21.37
C ILE A 8 -13.84 1.59 -21.11
N ALA A 9 -14.07 2.91 -21.17
CA ALA A 9 -15.40 3.49 -20.99
C ALA A 9 -16.42 2.96 -22.02
N GLU A 10 -16.02 2.76 -23.28
CA GLU A 10 -16.91 2.13 -24.28
C GLU A 10 -17.25 0.68 -23.93
N ILE A 11 -16.33 -0.07 -23.32
CA ILE A 11 -16.61 -1.45 -22.88
C ILE A 11 -17.55 -1.45 -21.68
N GLU A 12 -17.32 -0.57 -20.71
CA GLU A 12 -18.11 -0.46 -19.48
C GLU A 12 -19.51 0.14 -19.68
N SER A 13 -19.73 0.92 -20.75
CA SER A 13 -21.05 1.46 -21.09
C SER A 13 -22.01 0.45 -21.72
N ARG A 14 -21.53 -0.77 -22.05
CA ARG A 14 -22.34 -1.83 -22.66
C ARG A 14 -23.10 -2.61 -21.59
N GLU A 15 -24.23 -3.22 -21.95
CA GLU A 15 -25.01 -4.01 -21.00
C GLU A 15 -24.26 -5.30 -20.59
N PRO A 16 -24.43 -5.77 -19.34
CA PRO A 16 -23.84 -7.01 -18.89
C PRO A 16 -24.40 -8.19 -19.70
N GLY A 17 -23.63 -8.70 -20.66
CA GLY A 17 -24.05 -9.78 -21.55
C GLY A 17 -23.91 -9.45 -23.04
N ASP A 18 -23.69 -8.17 -23.39
CA ASP A 18 -23.39 -7.79 -24.77
C ASP A 18 -22.05 -8.37 -25.23
N GLU A 19 -22.07 -9.06 -26.37
CA GLU A 19 -20.86 -9.57 -26.99
C GLU A 19 -20.06 -8.43 -27.64
N PHE A 20 -18.80 -8.31 -27.26
CA PHE A 20 -17.88 -7.35 -27.88
C PHE A 20 -16.51 -7.96 -28.17
N SER A 21 -15.87 -7.47 -29.22
CA SER A 21 -14.52 -7.89 -29.59
C SER A 21 -13.49 -6.85 -29.18
N TYR A 22 -12.54 -7.25 -28.33
CA TYR A 22 -11.38 -6.42 -27.98
C TYR A 22 -10.57 -5.97 -29.22
N GLN A 23 -10.58 -6.72 -30.32
CA GLN A 23 -9.87 -6.32 -31.54
C GLN A 23 -10.53 -5.13 -32.22
N ALA A 24 -11.86 -5.12 -32.30
CA ALA A 24 -12.60 -4.03 -32.94
C ALA A 24 -12.40 -2.72 -32.16
N ILE A 25 -12.54 -2.78 -30.85
CA ILE A 25 -12.37 -1.62 -29.96
C ILE A 25 -10.91 -1.14 -29.97
N ALA A 26 -9.93 -2.05 -29.85
CA ALA A 26 -8.51 -1.73 -29.95
C ALA A 26 -8.17 -1.00 -31.25
N LYS A 27 -8.71 -1.47 -32.38
CA LYS A 27 -8.51 -0.85 -33.69
C LYS A 27 -9.16 0.53 -33.78
N LYS A 28 -10.37 0.70 -33.23
CA LYS A 28 -11.10 1.98 -33.20
C LYS A 28 -10.32 3.08 -32.47
N TYR A 29 -9.69 2.73 -31.34
CA TYR A 29 -8.96 3.69 -30.49
C TYR A 29 -7.44 3.70 -30.73
N GLY A 30 -6.93 2.89 -31.67
CA GLY A 30 -5.48 2.80 -31.95
C GLY A 30 -4.65 2.24 -30.79
N VAL A 31 -5.26 1.45 -29.91
CA VAL A 31 -4.62 0.90 -28.70
C VAL A 31 -4.22 -0.56 -28.93
N PRO A 32 -3.07 -1.04 -28.42
CA PRO A 32 -2.75 -2.47 -28.45
C PRO A 32 -3.81 -3.32 -27.72
N ARG A 33 -4.39 -4.30 -28.42
CA ARG A 33 -5.43 -5.22 -27.88
C ARG A 33 -5.05 -5.83 -26.53
N THR A 34 -3.81 -6.28 -26.40
CA THR A 34 -3.31 -6.93 -25.16
C THR A 34 -3.31 -5.98 -23.98
N THR A 35 -2.96 -4.71 -24.21
CA THR A 35 -2.98 -3.65 -23.19
C THR A 35 -4.40 -3.33 -22.76
N LEU A 36 -5.32 -3.15 -23.71
CA LEU A 36 -6.73 -2.88 -23.46
C LEU A 36 -7.38 -4.02 -22.64
N MET A 37 -7.18 -5.27 -23.07
CA MET A 37 -7.72 -6.44 -22.37
C MET A 37 -7.17 -6.58 -20.94
N ARG A 38 -5.87 -6.33 -20.73
CA ARG A 38 -5.25 -6.40 -19.40
C ARG A 38 -5.77 -5.30 -18.48
N ARG A 39 -5.95 -4.08 -18.99
CA ARG A 39 -6.51 -2.94 -18.24
C ARG A 39 -7.97 -3.19 -17.85
N HIS A 40 -8.82 -3.51 -18.83
CA HIS A 40 -10.25 -3.77 -18.60
C HIS A 40 -10.50 -4.93 -17.62
N LYS A 41 -9.73 -6.02 -17.71
CA LYS A 41 -9.84 -7.15 -16.76
C LYS A 41 -9.19 -6.91 -15.38
N GLY A 42 -8.74 -5.69 -15.08
CA GLY A 42 -8.03 -5.39 -13.84
C GLY A 42 -6.69 -6.13 -13.66
N LYS A 43 -6.16 -6.76 -14.71
CA LYS A 43 -4.91 -7.56 -14.67
C LYS A 43 -3.64 -6.70 -14.69
N ASN A 44 -3.79 -5.38 -14.84
CA ASN A 44 -2.75 -4.40 -14.60
C ASN A 44 -2.91 -3.80 -13.19
N GLU A 45 -2.93 -4.63 -12.16
CA GLU A 45 -2.30 -4.20 -10.91
C GLU A 45 -0.86 -3.84 -11.28
N ALA A 46 -0.45 -2.59 -11.04
CA ALA A 46 0.91 -2.17 -11.34
C ALA A 46 1.88 -3.22 -10.79
N TYR A 47 2.84 -3.67 -11.60
CA TYR A 47 3.76 -4.78 -11.29
C TYR A 47 4.42 -4.68 -9.89
N GLY A 48 4.45 -3.48 -9.30
CA GLY A 48 4.89 -3.21 -7.94
C GLY A 48 3.93 -3.61 -6.82
N VAL A 49 2.60 -3.58 -7.02
CA VAL A 49 1.60 -3.84 -5.97
C VAL A 49 1.64 -5.30 -5.51
N ARG A 50 1.73 -6.25 -6.44
CA ARG A 50 1.83 -7.69 -6.15
C ARG A 50 3.09 -8.10 -5.39
N LYS A 51 4.14 -7.28 -5.41
CA LYS A 51 5.42 -7.55 -4.72
C LYS A 51 5.55 -6.84 -3.37
N LEU A 52 4.58 -6.04 -2.96
CA LEU A 52 4.63 -5.38 -1.66
C LEU A 52 4.39 -6.40 -0.54
N SER A 53 5.19 -6.31 0.53
CA SER A 53 4.99 -7.19 1.70
C SER A 53 3.68 -6.92 2.44
N LEU A 54 3.03 -5.79 2.15
CA LEU A 54 1.76 -5.34 2.71
C LEU A 54 0.94 -4.68 1.59
N HIS A 55 -0.38 -4.95 1.53
CA HIS A 55 -1.26 -4.31 0.56
C HIS A 55 -1.28 -2.78 0.78
N PRO A 56 -1.34 -1.94 -0.28
CA PRO A 56 -1.34 -0.48 -0.13
C PRO A 56 -2.42 0.06 0.81
N GLU A 57 -3.59 -0.59 0.86
CA GLU A 57 -4.68 -0.22 1.76
C GLU A 57 -4.32 -0.44 3.23
N HIS A 58 -3.78 -1.61 3.58
CA HIS A 58 -3.30 -1.91 4.93
C HIS A 58 -2.12 -1.01 5.32
N GLU A 59 -1.28 -0.63 4.36
CA GLU A 59 -0.21 0.33 4.62
C GLU A 59 -0.77 1.72 4.96
N ALA A 60 -1.79 2.18 4.24
CA ALA A 60 -2.45 3.45 4.52
C ALA A 60 -3.16 3.44 5.89
N GLU A 61 -3.81 2.33 6.24
CA GLU A 61 -4.42 2.13 7.57
C GLU A 61 -3.37 2.20 8.68
N LEU A 62 -2.24 1.50 8.52
CA LEU A 62 -1.14 1.53 9.48
C LEU A 62 -0.58 2.95 9.66
N VAL A 63 -0.44 3.72 8.57
CA VAL A 63 -0.01 5.13 8.65
C VAL A 63 -1.01 5.97 9.44
N ARG A 64 -2.32 5.82 9.17
CA ARG A 64 -3.38 6.52 9.93
C ARG A 64 -3.31 6.18 11.42
N TYR A 65 -3.17 4.91 11.75
CA TYR A 65 -3.07 4.45 13.14
C TYR A 65 -1.83 5.02 13.85
N ILE A 66 -0.68 5.03 13.19
CA ILE A 66 0.51 5.62 13.81
C ILE A 66 0.36 7.14 13.99
N LYS A 67 -0.32 7.82 13.05
CA LYS A 67 -0.59 9.25 13.17
C LYS A 67 -1.44 9.55 14.40
N THR A 68 -2.51 8.79 14.65
CA THR A 68 -3.37 8.97 15.84
C THR A 68 -2.61 8.70 17.14
N LEU A 69 -1.72 7.69 17.16
CA LEU A 69 -0.84 7.44 18.30
C LEU A 69 0.13 8.59 18.57
N THR A 70 0.68 9.17 17.50
CA THR A 70 1.61 10.30 17.58
C THR A 70 0.90 11.57 18.09
N GLU A 71 -0.32 11.85 17.61
CA GLU A 71 -1.17 12.94 18.09
C GLU A 71 -1.49 12.79 19.60
N ARG A 72 -1.67 11.55 20.07
CA ARG A 72 -1.84 11.22 21.50
C ARG A 72 -0.55 11.25 22.31
N ARG A 73 0.55 11.78 21.76
CA ARG A 73 1.89 11.83 22.38
C ARG A 73 2.48 10.45 22.71
N LEU A 74 2.05 9.40 22.02
CA LEU A 74 2.55 8.03 22.17
C LEU A 74 3.13 7.52 20.84
N PRO A 75 4.21 8.12 20.32
CA PRO A 75 4.79 7.67 19.06
C PRO A 75 5.28 6.22 19.19
N PRO A 76 4.83 5.30 18.32
CA PRO A 76 5.22 3.90 18.40
C PRO A 76 6.69 3.73 18.01
N THR A 77 7.33 2.75 18.65
CA THR A 77 8.72 2.40 18.36
C THR A 77 8.81 1.56 17.08
N ARG A 78 10.02 1.43 16.54
CA ARG A 78 10.27 0.62 15.33
C ARG A 78 9.85 -0.85 15.50
N THR A 79 9.96 -1.38 16.71
CA THR A 79 9.52 -2.75 17.05
C THR A 79 8.00 -2.85 17.06
N MET A 80 7.28 -1.88 17.64
CA MET A 80 5.81 -1.84 17.60
C MET A 80 5.29 -1.73 16.17
N VAL A 81 5.91 -0.88 15.33
CA VAL A 81 5.54 -0.78 13.90
C VAL A 81 5.77 -2.11 13.18
N GLN A 82 6.84 -2.85 13.51
CA GLN A 82 7.09 -4.19 12.98
C GLN A 82 6.00 -5.17 13.40
N GLN A 83 5.58 -5.12 14.66
CA GLN A 83 4.54 -6.00 15.20
C GLN A 83 3.18 -5.72 14.54
N PHE A 84 2.74 -4.46 14.48
CA PHE A 84 1.50 -4.08 13.81
C PHE A 84 1.49 -4.48 12.33
N ALA A 85 2.60 -4.25 11.63
CA ALA A 85 2.72 -4.68 10.24
C ALA A 85 2.71 -6.20 10.10
N SER A 86 3.24 -6.95 11.06
CA SER A 86 3.23 -8.42 11.05
C SER A 86 1.85 -8.99 11.32
N GLU A 87 1.09 -8.38 12.23
CA GLU A 87 -0.30 -8.70 12.52
C GLU A 87 -1.18 -8.45 11.27
N LEU A 88 -1.05 -7.28 10.64
CA LEU A 88 -1.79 -6.95 9.41
C LEU A 88 -1.39 -7.83 8.21
N ALA A 89 -0.13 -8.25 8.12
CA ALA A 89 0.35 -9.10 7.03
C ALA A 89 0.09 -10.59 7.24
N GLY A 90 -0.32 -11.01 8.45
CA GLY A 90 -0.42 -12.41 8.86
C GLY A 90 0.93 -13.17 8.85
N LYS A 91 2.06 -12.45 8.77
CA LYS A 91 3.41 -13.03 8.66
C LYS A 91 4.46 -12.09 9.24
N PRO A 92 5.60 -12.62 9.73
CA PRO A 92 6.64 -11.77 10.30
C PRO A 92 7.24 -10.84 9.24
N VAL A 93 7.20 -9.55 9.52
CA VAL A 93 7.78 -8.50 8.69
C VAL A 93 9.23 -8.23 9.11
N SER A 94 10.13 -7.98 8.15
CA SER A 94 11.55 -7.76 8.45
C SER A 94 11.85 -6.35 9.00
N LYS A 95 12.95 -6.21 9.76
CA LYS A 95 13.47 -4.90 10.19
C LYS A 95 13.81 -3.97 9.01
N THR A 96 14.21 -4.57 7.88
CA THR A 96 14.49 -3.85 6.63
C THR A 96 13.22 -3.26 6.03
N TRP A 97 12.10 -3.99 6.09
CA TRP A 97 10.80 -3.46 5.67
C TRP A 97 10.40 -2.24 6.50
N VAL A 98 10.57 -2.28 7.83
CA VAL A 98 10.28 -1.12 8.70
C VAL A 98 11.13 0.08 8.30
N SER A 99 12.41 -0.15 7.97
CA SER A 99 13.30 0.92 7.49
C SER A 99 12.83 1.53 6.17
N ARG A 100 12.33 0.71 5.24
CA ARG A 100 11.75 1.17 3.97
C ARG A 100 10.42 1.89 4.16
N PHE A 101 9.56 1.38 5.04
CA PHE A 101 8.30 2.01 5.42
C PHE A 101 8.53 3.42 6.00
N LEU A 102 9.45 3.57 6.94
CA LEU A 102 9.82 4.87 7.50
C LEU A 102 10.39 5.84 6.44
N ARG A 103 11.15 5.33 5.45
CA ARG A 103 11.65 6.14 4.34
C ARG A 103 10.55 6.59 3.37
N ARG A 104 9.51 5.77 3.17
CA ARG A 104 8.34 6.11 2.34
C ARG A 104 7.43 7.14 3.01
N HIS A 105 7.38 7.16 4.34
CA HIS A 105 6.51 8.04 5.13
C HIS A 105 7.32 8.93 6.11
N PRO A 106 8.21 9.82 5.62
CA PRO A 106 9.13 10.58 6.46
C PRO A 106 8.42 11.55 7.43
N ASN A 107 7.29 12.12 6.99
CA ASN A 107 6.58 13.19 7.71
C ASN A 107 5.68 12.68 8.84
N HIS A 108 5.33 11.39 8.85
CA HIS A 108 4.31 10.83 9.75
C HIS A 108 4.89 10.11 10.98
N LEU A 109 6.21 9.88 11.02
CA LEU A 109 6.80 8.86 11.91
C LEU A 109 8.09 9.29 12.63
N ILE A 110 8.76 10.36 12.17
CA ILE A 110 10.05 10.77 12.72
C ILE A 110 9.83 11.92 13.71
N SER A 111 9.21 11.63 14.86
CA SER A 111 9.44 12.50 16.01
C SER A 111 10.72 12.03 16.70
N ARG A 112 11.70 12.94 16.77
CA ARG A 112 13.01 12.82 17.42
C ARG A 112 12.97 12.23 18.85
N SER A 113 11.78 12.14 19.45
CA SER A 113 11.47 11.59 20.76
C SER A 113 11.67 10.06 20.89
N GLY A 114 11.52 9.29 19.80
CA GLY A 114 11.50 7.83 19.87
C GLY A 114 12.78 7.15 20.39
N LYS A 115 13.97 7.72 20.17
CA LYS A 115 15.24 7.13 20.66
C LYS A 115 15.40 7.25 22.17
N ALA A 116 15.03 8.41 22.74
CA ALA A 116 15.11 8.64 24.19
C ALA A 116 14.06 7.79 24.92
N MET A 117 12.81 7.85 24.44
CA MET A 117 11.69 7.10 25.01
C MET A 117 11.87 5.57 24.92
N ALA A 118 12.45 5.07 23.82
CA ALA A 118 12.74 3.63 23.70
C ALA A 118 13.79 3.18 24.71
N LYS A 119 14.82 4.00 24.95
CA LYS A 119 15.87 3.73 25.94
C LYS A 119 15.29 3.70 27.36
N GLU A 120 14.39 4.63 27.68
CA GLU A 120 13.70 4.70 28.98
C GLU A 120 12.78 3.49 29.20
N ARG A 121 12.04 3.06 28.18
CA ARG A 121 11.18 1.85 28.25
C ARG A 121 11.98 0.58 28.47
N THR A 122 13.03 0.34 27.68
CA THR A 122 13.91 -0.82 27.88
C THR A 122 14.55 -0.85 29.25
N LYS A 123 14.83 0.34 29.84
CA LYS A 123 15.38 0.45 31.19
C LYS A 123 14.34 0.05 32.25
N ALA A 124 13.09 0.48 32.10
CA ALA A 124 12.00 0.14 33.00
C ALA A 124 11.73 -1.38 33.03
N ASP A 125 11.69 -2.03 31.87
CA ASP A 125 11.49 -3.48 31.78
C ASP A 125 12.69 -4.27 32.37
N SER A 126 13.90 -3.74 32.27
CA SER A 126 15.12 -4.37 32.81
C SER A 126 15.34 -4.16 34.32
N GLY A 127 14.56 -3.27 34.95
CA GLY A 127 14.68 -2.96 36.38
C GLY A 127 13.87 -3.87 37.31
N ALA A 128 13.06 -4.78 36.77
CA ALA A 128 12.22 -5.70 37.53
C ALA A 128 12.92 -7.07 37.78
N LYS A 129 14.19 -7.04 38.20
CA LYS A 129 14.95 -8.23 38.64
C LYS A 129 15.33 -8.15 40.09
#